data_AF-A0A835HU96-F1
#
_entry.id   AF-A0A835HU96-F1
#
_cell.length_a   1.000
_cell.length_b   1.000
_cell.length_c   1.000
_cell.angle_alpha   90.00
_cell.angle_beta   90.00
_cell.angle_gamma   90.00
#
_symmetry.space_group_name_H-M   'P 1'
#
loop_
_entity.id
_entity.type
_entity.pdbx_description
1 polymer ?
#
loop_
_entity_poly.entity_id
_entity_poly.type
_entity_poly.pdbx_seq_one_letter_code
_entity_poly.pdbx_strand_id
1 'polypeptide(L)'
;MHKMLPAFLKPEPLQKYIPTMDSIAKKLLKEHWDDKKEVLAFTLAKAYTISIACKVFMSIEDPFQLPKFVDPILSLFWQNLVSLCIPIDLHRTAMNKAGKASNIISKDILEIIRRRKLDLAENKGVA
;
A
#
# COMPACT_ATOMS: atom_id res chain seq x y z
N MET A 1 11.99 -6.95 -11.98
CA MET A 1 11.61 -5.82 -11.10
C MET A 1 12.68 -4.74 -10.96
N HIS A 2 13.97 -5.08 -10.79
CA HIS A 2 15.05 -4.12 -10.53
C HIS A 2 15.21 -2.98 -11.55
N LYS A 3 14.77 -3.16 -12.81
CA LYS A 3 14.87 -2.13 -13.87
C LYS A 3 13.70 -1.15 -13.91
N MET A 4 12.55 -1.49 -13.32
CA MET A 4 11.34 -0.64 -13.39
C MET A 4 11.29 0.35 -12.21
N LEU A 5 11.73 -0.06 -11.02
CA LEU A 5 11.71 0.80 -9.83
C LEU A 5 12.48 2.12 -10.01
N PRO A 6 13.70 2.12 -10.59
CA PRO A 6 14.44 3.35 -10.81
C PRO A 6 13.73 4.34 -11.73
N ALA A 7 12.86 3.87 -12.63
CA ALA A 7 12.07 4.75 -13.49
C ALA A 7 10.96 5.48 -12.72
N PHE A 8 10.37 4.87 -11.70
CA PHE A 8 9.36 5.50 -10.84
C PHE A 8 9.95 6.48 -9.83
N LEU A 9 11.20 6.28 -9.44
CA LEU A 9 11.91 7.11 -8.46
C LEU A 9 12.71 8.27 -9.10
N LYS A 10 12.52 8.53 -10.39
CA LYS A 10 13.11 9.70 -11.03
C LYS A 10 12.47 10.99 -10.52
N PRO A 11 13.17 12.13 -10.60
CA PRO A 11 12.63 13.41 -10.14
C PRO A 11 11.32 13.80 -10.84
N GLU A 12 11.17 13.50 -12.13
CA GLU A 12 10.02 13.96 -12.92
C GLU A 12 8.71 13.25 -12.51
N PRO A 13 8.65 11.91 -12.35
CA PRO A 13 7.48 11.24 -11.77
C PRO A 13 7.23 11.64 -10.31
N LEU A 14 8.28 11.80 -9.49
CA LEU A 14 8.13 12.17 -8.09
C LEU A 14 7.43 13.53 -7.91
N GLN A 15 7.76 14.52 -8.74
CA GLN A 15 7.09 15.83 -8.73
C GLN A 15 5.58 15.71 -8.97
N LYS A 16 5.15 14.79 -9.84
CA LYS A 16 3.72 14.54 -10.10
C LYS A 16 3.00 13.92 -8.91
N TYR A 17 3.72 13.24 -8.01
CA TYR A 17 3.13 12.63 -6.82
C TYR A 17 2.99 13.61 -5.65
N ILE A 18 3.72 14.74 -5.63
CA ILE A 18 3.70 15.72 -4.53
C ILE A 18 2.28 16.19 -4.19
N PRO A 19 1.41 16.59 -5.14
CA PRO A 19 0.05 17.03 -4.80
C PRO A 19 -0.78 15.92 -4.14
N THR A 20 -0.58 14.68 -4.59
CA THR A 20 -1.24 13.51 -4.02
C THR A 20 -0.76 13.24 -2.60
N MET A 21 0.56 13.29 -2.37
CA MET A 21 1.16 13.11 -1.05
C MET A 21 0.66 14.17 -0.08
N ASP A 22 0.64 15.44 -0.49
CA ASP A 22 0.15 16.57 0.31
C ASP A 22 -1.33 16.41 0.67
N SER A 23 -2.17 16.01 -0.29
CA SER A 23 -3.60 15.75 -0.05
C SER A 23 -3.83 14.64 0.99
N ILE A 24 -3.10 13.52 0.86
CA ILE A 24 -3.18 12.41 1.82
C ILE A 24 -2.67 12.86 3.20
N ALA A 25 -1.56 13.61 3.25
CA ALA A 25 -0.97 14.10 4.49
C ALA A 25 -1.96 15.01 5.24
N LYS A 26 -2.54 15.99 4.55
CA LYS A 26 -3.55 16.90 5.11
C LYS A 26 -4.77 16.15 5.63
N LYS A 27 -5.28 15.17 4.88
CA LYS A 27 -6.40 14.34 5.33
C LYS A 27 -6.06 13.58 6.62
N LEU A 28 -4.89 12.94 6.66
CA LEU A 28 -4.46 12.15 7.81
C LEU A 28 -4.19 13.01 9.05
N LEU A 29 -3.61 14.19 8.88
CA LEU A 29 -3.42 15.16 9.96
C LEU A 29 -4.77 15.63 10.51
N LYS A 30 -5.69 16.01 9.62
CA LYS A 30 -7.02 16.46 10.03
C LYS A 30 -7.82 15.38 10.78
N GLU A 31 -7.77 14.12 10.31
CA GLU A 31 -8.55 13.03 10.90
C GLU A 31 -7.94 12.47 12.18
N HIS A 32 -6.61 12.53 12.33
CA HIS A 32 -5.91 11.79 13.37
C HIS A 32 -4.93 12.60 14.22
N TRP A 33 -4.70 13.87 13.92
CA TRP A 33 -3.71 14.71 14.58
C TRP A 33 -4.29 15.99 15.21
N ASP A 34 -5.07 16.80 14.46
CA ASP A 34 -5.40 18.19 14.84
C ASP A 34 -6.09 18.35 16.21
N ASP A 35 -6.88 17.37 16.65
CA ASP A 35 -7.64 17.42 17.92
C ASP A 35 -7.10 16.47 19.01
N LYS A 36 -5.87 15.96 18.86
CA LYS A 36 -5.28 14.99 19.81
C LYS A 36 -4.12 15.57 20.60
N LYS A 37 -4.15 15.37 21.92
CA LYS A 37 -3.03 15.74 22.82
C LYS A 37 -1.79 14.86 22.62
N GLU A 38 -1.98 13.59 22.27
CA GLU A 38 -0.93 12.63 22.01
C GLU A 38 -1.27 11.79 20.78
N VAL A 39 -0.24 11.48 19.99
CA VAL A 39 -0.38 10.74 18.73
C VAL A 39 0.74 9.72 18.58
N LEU A 40 0.37 8.52 18.12
CA LEU A 40 1.34 7.50 17.74
C LEU A 40 1.87 7.80 16.33
N ALA A 41 2.81 8.73 16.25
CA ALA A 41 3.38 9.22 14.99
C ALA A 41 3.88 8.09 14.08
N PHE A 42 4.46 7.02 14.66
CA PHE A 42 4.94 5.88 13.89
C PHE A 42 3.82 5.10 13.20
N THR A 43 2.71 4.85 13.90
CA THR A 43 1.54 4.17 13.31
C THR A 43 0.93 5.01 12.19
N LEU A 44 0.83 6.31 12.41
CA LEU A 44 0.33 7.28 11.43
C LEU A 44 1.24 7.35 10.19
N ALA A 45 2.56 7.41 10.38
CA ALA A 45 3.53 7.42 9.28
C ALA A 45 3.45 6.15 8.42
N LYS A 46 3.19 4.98 9.03
CA LYS A 46 3.00 3.73 8.27
C LYS A 46 1.72 3.74 7.45
N ALA A 47 0.60 4.14 8.05
CA ALA A 47 -0.68 4.25 7.35
C ALA A 47 -0.57 5.25 6.18
N TYR A 48 0.08 6.39 6.41
CA TYR A 48 0.39 7.38 5.39
C TYR A 48 1.19 6.79 4.22
N THR A 49 2.30 6.10 4.51
CA THR A 49 3.19 5.52 3.51
C THR A 49 2.49 4.47 2.65
N ILE A 50 1.72 3.57 3.26
CA ILE A 50 0.97 2.54 2.52
C ILE A 50 -0.13 3.21 1.68
N SER A 51 -0.79 4.24 2.21
CA SER A 51 -1.82 4.97 1.48
C SER A 51 -1.27 5.64 0.21
N ILE A 52 -0.10 6.27 0.31
CA ILE A 52 0.60 6.81 -0.87
C ILE A 52 0.94 5.68 -1.84
N ALA A 53 1.50 4.57 -1.36
CA ALA A 53 1.89 3.46 -2.24
C ALA A 53 0.67 2.89 -3.00
N CYS A 54 -0.47 2.71 -2.31
CA CYS A 54 -1.72 2.27 -2.93
C CYS A 54 -2.23 3.26 -3.98
N LYS A 55 -2.15 4.57 -3.73
CA LYS A 55 -2.60 5.58 -4.69
C LYS A 55 -1.64 5.73 -5.87
N VAL A 56 -0.34 5.82 -5.61
CA VAL A 56 0.69 6.06 -6.65
C VAL A 56 0.91 4.85 -7.55
N PHE A 57 1.08 3.66 -6.96
CA PHE A 57 1.43 2.47 -7.74
C PHE A 57 0.20 1.70 -8.21
N MET A 58 -0.86 1.69 -7.41
CA MET A 58 -2.04 0.90 -7.73
C MET A 58 -3.20 1.76 -8.20
N SER A 59 -3.12 3.10 -8.21
CA SER A 59 -4.23 3.99 -8.60
C SER A 59 -5.55 3.62 -7.91
N ILE A 60 -5.45 3.16 -6.65
CA ILE A 60 -6.61 2.82 -5.82
C ILE A 60 -6.99 4.11 -5.10
N GLU A 61 -8.07 4.75 -5.54
CA GLU A 61 -8.60 5.98 -4.94
C GLU A 61 -9.76 5.73 -3.99
N ASP A 62 -10.38 4.55 -4.07
CA ASP A 62 -11.58 4.24 -3.33
C ASP A 62 -11.30 4.12 -1.81
N PRO A 63 -11.83 5.02 -0.97
CA PRO A 63 -11.66 4.97 0.48
C PRO A 63 -12.24 3.69 1.11
N PHE A 64 -13.06 2.91 0.39
CA PHE A 64 -13.54 1.60 0.85
C PHE A 64 -12.60 0.44 0.52
N GLN A 65 -11.73 0.60 -0.50
CA GLN A 65 -10.73 -0.39 -0.85
C GLN A 65 -9.42 -0.16 -0.09
N LEU A 66 -9.12 1.09 0.27
CA LEU A 66 -7.89 1.44 0.96
C LEU A 66 -7.68 0.68 2.29
N PRO A 67 -8.67 0.59 3.21
CA PRO A 67 -8.53 -0.18 4.45
C PRO A 67 -8.27 -1.67 4.19
N LYS A 68 -8.85 -2.23 3.13
CA LYS A 68 -8.66 -3.65 2.75
C LYS A 68 -7.20 -3.99 2.44
N PHE A 69 -6.40 -3.01 2.02
CA PHE A 69 -4.97 -3.20 1.77
C PHE A 69 -4.12 -2.71 2.93
N VAL A 70 -4.47 -1.58 3.55
CA VAL A 70 -3.68 -0.97 4.63
C VAL A 70 -3.59 -1.91 5.84
N ASP A 71 -4.69 -2.46 6.31
CA ASP A 71 -4.69 -3.26 7.55
C ASP A 71 -3.94 -4.60 7.41
N PRO A 72 -4.14 -5.39 6.33
CA PRO A 72 -3.38 -6.63 6.15
C PRO A 72 -1.90 -6.38 5.90
N ILE A 73 -1.55 -5.34 5.12
CA ILE A 73 -0.15 -4.99 4.84
C ILE A 73 0.54 -4.56 6.14
N LEU A 74 -0.07 -3.69 6.94
CA LEU A 74 0.47 -3.31 8.24
C LEU A 74 0.66 -4.53 9.15
N SER A 75 -0.38 -5.35 9.30
CA SER A 75 -0.34 -6.56 10.13
C SER A 75 0.81 -7.49 9.73
N LEU A 76 1.02 -7.67 8.42
CA LEU A 76 2.15 -8.41 7.89
C LEU A 76 3.49 -7.77 8.23
N PHE A 77 3.67 -6.47 7.97
CA PHE A 77 4.92 -5.79 8.28
C PHE A 77 5.27 -5.88 9.77
N TRP A 78 4.30 -5.71 10.67
CA TRP A 78 4.52 -5.75 12.12
C TRP A 78 4.88 -7.13 12.66
N GLN A 79 4.18 -8.18 12.23
CA GLN A 79 4.47 -9.56 12.68
C GLN A 79 5.84 -10.04 12.21
N ASN A 80 6.30 -9.54 11.05
CA ASN A 80 7.51 -10.04 10.39
C ASN A 80 8.76 -9.19 10.62
N LEU A 81 8.64 -7.88 10.90
CA LEU A 81 9.80 -7.05 11.24
C LEU A 81 10.34 -7.36 12.65
N VAL A 82 9.47 -7.74 13.59
CA VAL A 82 9.86 -8.15 14.96
C VAL A 82 10.32 -9.61 14.99
N SER A 83 9.79 -10.47 14.11
CA SER A 83 10.24 -11.86 13.96
C SER A 83 11.48 -11.92 13.07
N LEU A 84 12.61 -11.51 13.63
CA LEU A 84 13.92 -11.62 13.01
C LEU A 84 14.14 -13.06 12.48
N CYS A 85 14.10 -13.20 11.15
CA CYS A 85 14.89 -14.10 10.31
C CYS A 85 15.17 -15.52 10.85
N ILE A 86 14.13 -16.33 11.04
CA ILE A 86 14.27 -17.79 10.97
C ILE A 86 13.46 -18.26 9.76
N PRO A 87 14.10 -18.68 8.65
CA PRO A 87 13.43 -19.05 7.41
C PRO A 87 12.78 -20.44 7.53
N ILE A 88 11.95 -20.65 8.54
CA ILE A 88 11.26 -21.90 8.79
C ILE A 88 9.76 -21.71 8.54
N ASP A 89 9.29 -22.34 7.46
CA ASP A 89 7.89 -22.35 7.04
C ASP A 89 7.12 -23.46 7.79
N LEU A 90 6.75 -23.18 9.04
CA LEU A 90 5.95 -24.05 9.89
C LEU A 90 4.56 -23.45 10.07
N HIS A 91 3.54 -24.29 10.21
CA HIS A 91 2.12 -23.89 10.23
C HIS A 91 1.73 -22.77 11.23
N ARG A 92 2.54 -22.54 12.28
CA ARG A 92 2.31 -21.52 13.32
C ARG A 92 3.31 -20.36 13.29
N THR A 93 4.31 -20.37 12.41
CA THR A 93 5.34 -19.32 12.37
C THR A 93 4.85 -18.05 11.68
N ALA A 94 5.51 -16.94 12.00
CA ALA A 94 5.26 -15.66 11.35
C ALA A 94 5.43 -15.76 9.83
N MET A 95 6.41 -16.54 9.35
CA MET A 95 6.68 -16.67 7.92
C MET A 95 5.57 -17.43 7.15
N ASN A 96 4.98 -18.49 7.72
CA ASN A 96 3.84 -19.17 7.09
C ASN A 96 2.62 -18.24 7.00
N LYS A 97 2.34 -17.48 8.07
CA LYS A 97 1.27 -16.47 8.09
C LYS A 97 1.55 -15.37 7.07
N ALA A 98 2.81 -14.94 6.95
CA ALA A 98 3.25 -13.95 5.99
C ALA A 98 3.03 -14.42 4.55
N GLY A 99 3.46 -15.65 4.23
CA GLY A 99 3.27 -16.26 2.93
C GLY A 99 1.79 -16.38 2.54
N LYS A 100 0.93 -16.82 3.48
CA LYS A 100 -0.51 -16.92 3.25
C LYS A 100 -1.15 -15.56 2.98
N ALA A 101 -0.85 -14.55 3.79
CA ALA A 101 -1.42 -13.22 3.61
C ALA A 101 -0.83 -12.48 2.39
N SER A 102 0.44 -12.69 2.06
CA SER A 102 1.04 -12.23 0.80
C SER A 102 0.33 -12.83 -0.41
N ASN A 103 0.00 -14.14 -0.36
CA ASN A 103 -0.78 -14.79 -1.41
C ASN A 103 -2.18 -14.20 -1.57
N ILE A 104 -2.84 -13.83 -0.47
CA ILE A 104 -4.17 -13.18 -0.51
C ILE A 104 -4.04 -11.80 -1.19
N ILE A 105 -3.12 -10.96 -0.72
CA ILE A 105 -2.91 -9.62 -1.30
C ILE A 105 -2.51 -9.70 -2.77
N SER A 106 -1.65 -10.66 -3.12
CA SER A 106 -1.22 -10.87 -4.52
C SER A 106 -2.41 -11.24 -5.43
N LYS A 107 -3.35 -12.06 -4.94
CA LYS A 107 -4.57 -12.39 -5.69
C LYS A 107 -5.44 -11.17 -5.92
N ASP A 108 -5.64 -10.34 -4.89
CA ASP A 108 -6.44 -9.11 -5.01
C ASP A 108 -5.82 -8.13 -6.01
N ILE A 109 -4.50 -7.94 -5.96
CA ILE A 109 -3.76 -7.11 -6.92
C ILE A 109 -3.86 -7.67 -8.34
N LEU A 110 -3.72 -8.99 -8.51
CA LEU A 110 -3.84 -9.64 -9.81
C LEU A 110 -5.24 -9.46 -10.42
N GLU A 111 -6.29 -9.51 -9.59
CA GLU A 111 -7.65 -9.28 -10.06
C GLU A 111 -7.85 -7.82 -10.52
N ILE A 112 -7.28 -6.84 -9.80
CA ILE A 112 -7.29 -5.43 -10.23
C ILE A 112 -6.59 -5.27 -11.59
N ILE A 113 -5.41 -5.89 -11.75
CA ILE A 113 -4.65 -5.85 -13.01
C ILE A 113 -5.45 -6.50 -14.14
N ARG A 114 -6.10 -7.64 -13.88
CA ARG A 114 -6.91 -8.37 -14.86
C ARG A 114 -8.08 -7.51 -15.35
N ARG A 115 -8.82 -6.89 -14.43
CA ARG A 115 -9.92 -5.97 -14.76
C ARG A 115 -9.45 -4.83 -15.64
N ARG A 116 -8.35 -4.16 -15.26
CA ARG A 116 -7.77 -3.07 -16.06
C ARG A 116 -7.35 -3.50 -17.45
N LYS A 117 -6.77 -4.69 -17.60
CA LYS A 117 -6.41 -5.22 -18.93
C LYS A 117 -7.64 -5.43 -19.82
N LEU A 118 -8.76 -5.86 -19.23
CA LEU A 118 -10.03 -5.99 -19.95
C LEU A 118 -10.61 -4.62 -20.31
N ASP A 119 -10.62 -3.67 -19.38
CA ASP A 119 -11.12 -2.30 -19.64
C ASP A 119 -10.34 -1.60 -20.77
N LEU A 120 -9.02 -1.83 -20.82
CA LEU A 120 -8.16 -1.34 -21.90
C LEU A 120 -8.44 -2.06 -23.24
N ALA A 121 -8.72 -3.36 -23.23
CA ALA A 121 -9.05 -4.12 -24.42
C ALA A 121 -10.43 -3.74 -24.99
N GLU A 122 -11.36 -3.32 -24.13
CA GLU A 122 -12.70 -2.83 -24.52
C GLU A 122 -12.70 -1.35 -24.95
N ASN A 123 -11.53 -0.69 -25.03
CA ASN A 123 -11.37 0.72 -25.39
C ASN A 123 -12.24 1.67 -24.53
N LYS A 124 -12.49 1.31 -23.27
CA LYS A 124 -13.20 2.14 -22.29
C LYS A 124 -12.28 3.12 -21.56
N GLY A 125 -11.05 3.33 -22.04
CA GLY A 125 -10.06 4.18 -21.39
C GLY A 125 -9.48 5.21 -22.34
N VAL A 126 -10.07 6.41 -22.39
CA VAL A 126 -9.51 7.67 -21.86
C VAL A 126 -10.63 8.72 -21.93
N ALA A 127 -11.17 9.11 -20.78
CA ALA A 127 -11.68 10.44 -20.53
C ALA A 127 -11.15 10.87 -19.16
#